data_AF-A0A8J6F0S9-F1
#
_entry.id   AF-A0A8J6F0S9-F1
#
_cell.length_a   1.000
_cell.length_b   1.000
_cell.length_c   1.000
_cell.angle_alpha   90.00
_cell.angle_beta   90.00
_cell.angle_gamma   90.00
#
_symmetry.space_group_name_H-M   'P 1'
#
loop_
_entity.id
_entity.type
_entity.pdbx_description
1 polymer ?
#
loop_
_entity_poly.entity_id
_entity_poly.type
_entity_poly.pdbx_seq_one_letter_code
_entity_poly.pdbx_strand_id
1 'polypeptide(L)'
;MADQWREAMEFAVQVAKEAGAVIREALKEDVSVMLKSSPADLVTATDQKVEFGVVYSCVEDKMYTGRKGKGAYCNGQKLQVSGQKDVTKSMIITELGSNRNPEIIKIVLSNMERLLCIPIHGIRAVGTAAVNMCLVASGGADAYYEMGIHCWDMAAAAVIVTEAGGVVLDAKGGPFDLMSCRVIAASSKEIGERISKELQLIPLVRDDGKKE
;
A
#
# COMPACT_ATOMS: atom_id res chain seq x y z
N MET A 1 51.86 -12.85 27.20
CA MET A 1 50.51 -12.92 27.81
C MET A 1 49.93 -11.55 28.18
N ALA A 2 50.71 -10.47 28.35
CA ALA A 2 50.19 -9.12 28.65
C ALA A 2 49.70 -8.31 27.43
N ASP A 3 50.06 -8.70 26.20
CA ASP A 3 49.78 -7.93 24.98
C ASP A 3 48.34 -8.05 24.45
N GLN A 4 47.76 -9.25 24.47
CA GLN A 4 46.45 -9.50 23.85
C GLN A 4 45.32 -8.70 24.51
N TRP A 5 45.39 -8.48 25.82
CA TRP A 5 44.40 -7.67 26.53
C TRP A 5 44.56 -6.17 26.26
N ARG A 6 45.78 -5.74 25.95
CA ARG A 6 46.07 -4.35 25.58
C ARG A 6 45.57 -4.06 24.17
N GLU A 7 45.84 -4.95 23.21
CA GLU A 7 45.28 -4.86 21.85
C GLU A 7 43.75 -4.90 21.86
N ALA A 8 43.14 -5.80 22.64
CA ALA A 8 41.68 -5.87 22.78
C ALA A 8 41.10 -4.57 23.38
N MET A 9 41.76 -3.99 24.37
CA MET A 9 41.34 -2.71 24.97
C MET A 9 41.50 -1.55 23.99
N GLU A 10 42.61 -1.48 23.25
CA GLU A 10 42.84 -0.45 22.23
C GLU A 10 41.82 -0.54 21.10
N PHE A 11 41.49 -1.76 20.65
CA PHE A 11 40.44 -2.00 19.68
C PHE A 11 39.06 -1.58 20.22
N ALA A 12 38.71 -1.94 21.46
CA ALA A 12 37.45 -1.55 22.08
C ALA A 12 37.33 -0.01 22.22
N VAL A 13 38.41 0.66 22.61
CA VAL A 13 38.47 2.12 22.69
C VAL A 13 38.33 2.76 21.31
N GLN A 14 38.94 2.18 20.28
CA GLN A 14 38.82 2.66 18.90
C GLN A 14 37.38 2.54 18.38
N VAL A 15 36.74 1.39 18.55
CA VAL A 15 35.34 1.17 18.18
C VAL A 15 34.41 2.14 18.93
N ALA A 16 34.65 2.38 20.22
CA ALA A 16 33.87 3.34 21.01
C ALA A 16 34.03 4.78 20.49
N LYS A 17 35.22 5.17 20.06
CA LYS A 17 35.48 6.50 19.47
C LYS A 17 34.78 6.67 18.12
N GLU A 18 34.81 5.65 17.27
CA GLU A 18 34.14 5.64 15.96
C GLU A 18 32.62 5.73 16.11
N ALA A 19 32.02 4.93 17.00
CA ALA A 19 30.59 5.02 17.32
C ALA A 19 30.23 6.41 17.87
N GLY A 20 31.06 6.98 18.75
CA GLY A 20 30.87 8.34 19.27
C GLY A 20 31.02 9.45 18.23
N ALA A 21 31.73 9.21 17.12
CA ALA A 21 31.79 10.17 16.00
C ALA A 21 30.50 10.15 15.18
N VAL A 22 29.93 8.96 14.93
CA VAL A 22 28.63 8.80 14.23
C VAL A 22 27.50 9.48 15.00
N ILE A 23 27.45 9.29 16.34
CA ILE A 23 26.44 9.93 17.20
C ILE A 23 26.60 11.46 17.20
N ARG A 24 27.83 11.97 17.24
CA ARG A 24 28.09 13.41 17.22
C ARG A 24 27.73 14.07 15.90
N GLU A 25 27.89 13.38 14.77
CA GLU A 25 27.37 13.88 13.49
C GLU A 25 25.85 13.87 13.46
N ALA A 26 25.21 12.79 13.94
CA ALA A 26 23.76 12.71 14.03
C ALA A 26 23.13 13.81 14.93
N LEU A 27 23.89 14.37 15.88
CA LEU A 27 23.46 15.49 16.74
C LEU A 27 23.61 16.88 16.10
N LYS A 28 24.31 17.00 14.97
CA LYS A 28 24.48 18.27 14.24
C LYS A 28 23.37 18.54 13.23
N GLU A 29 22.62 17.52 12.85
CA GLU A 29 21.43 17.66 12.02
C GLU A 29 20.25 18.05 12.91
N ASP A 30 19.51 19.10 12.52
CA ASP A 30 18.26 19.46 13.18
C ASP A 30 17.28 18.29 13.06
N VAL A 31 17.08 17.57 14.16
CA VAL A 31 16.08 16.50 14.23
C VAL A 31 14.71 17.16 14.31
N SER A 32 13.99 17.19 13.19
CA SER A 32 12.57 17.54 13.20
C SER A 32 11.80 16.42 13.89
N VAL A 33 11.47 16.61 15.17
CA VAL A 33 10.58 15.70 15.91
C VAL A 33 9.15 16.00 15.49
N MET A 34 8.62 15.20 14.57
CA MET A 34 7.22 15.24 14.17
C MET A 34 6.42 14.33 15.11
N LEU A 35 5.51 14.91 15.90
CA LEU A 35 4.52 14.13 16.64
C LEU A 35 3.44 13.63 15.67
N LYS A 36 3.16 12.32 15.68
CA LYS A 36 2.00 11.74 14.98
C LYS A 36 0.89 11.38 15.96
N SER A 37 -0.30 11.33 15.38
CA SER A 37 -1.62 11.22 15.98
C SER A 37 -2.02 9.81 16.48
N SER A 38 -1.09 8.87 16.64
CA SER A 38 -1.38 7.49 17.07
C SER A 38 -0.28 6.97 18.01
N PRO A 39 -0.59 6.20 19.08
CA PRO A 39 0.35 5.84 20.14
C PRO A 39 1.11 4.52 19.91
N ALA A 40 0.92 3.84 18.78
CA ALA A 40 1.56 2.55 18.52
C ALA A 40 2.79 2.70 17.62
N ASP A 41 3.94 2.40 18.22
CA ASP A 41 5.24 2.10 17.59
C ASP A 41 6.18 3.28 17.25
N LEU A 42 7.47 3.10 17.55
CA LEU A 42 8.56 4.03 17.28
C LEU A 42 9.05 3.81 15.85
N VAL A 43 8.42 4.45 14.87
CA VAL A 43 8.86 4.37 13.47
C VAL A 43 10.12 5.23 13.30
N THR A 44 11.27 4.59 13.19
CA THR A 44 12.51 5.22 12.73
C THR A 44 12.45 5.45 11.21
N ALA A 45 13.32 6.32 10.67
CA ALA A 45 13.51 6.42 9.21
C ALA A 45 13.94 5.08 8.58
N THR A 46 14.37 4.11 9.39
CA THR A 46 14.68 2.73 9.02
C THR A 46 13.42 1.91 8.82
N ASP A 47 12.37 2.08 9.64
CA ASP A 47 11.10 1.34 9.52
C ASP A 47 10.34 1.69 8.24
N GLN A 48 10.43 2.95 7.79
CA GLN A 48 9.92 3.38 6.47
C GLN A 48 10.73 2.82 5.28
N LYS A 49 11.94 2.29 5.52
CA LYS A 49 12.81 1.64 4.53
C LYS A 49 12.65 0.11 4.49
N VAL A 50 11.94 -0.50 5.44
CA VAL A 50 11.63 -1.94 5.47
C VAL A 50 10.17 -2.27 5.21
N GLU A 51 9.41 -1.37 4.58
CA GLU A 51 8.06 -1.69 4.08
C GLU A 51 8.12 -2.93 3.15
N PHE A 52 7.67 -4.06 3.71
CA PHE A 52 7.59 -5.36 3.07
C PHE A 52 6.15 -5.84 3.16
N GLY A 53 5.55 -6.12 2.02
CA GLY A 53 4.22 -6.70 1.90
C GLY A 53 4.31 -8.18 1.54
N VAL A 54 3.56 -9.02 2.24
CA VAL A 54 3.35 -10.42 1.88
C VAL A 54 1.86 -10.69 1.80
N VAL A 55 1.43 -11.30 0.70
CA VAL A 55 0.07 -11.82 0.53
C VAL A 55 0.19 -13.24 -0.01
N TYR A 56 -0.36 -14.21 0.71
CA TYR A 56 -0.36 -15.61 0.27
C TYR A 56 -1.78 -16.05 -0.08
N SER A 57 -2.03 -16.33 -1.35
CA SER A 57 -3.28 -16.95 -1.83
C SER A 57 -3.16 -18.46 -1.62
N CYS A 58 -3.72 -18.95 -0.51
CA CYS A 58 -3.53 -20.33 -0.06
C CYS A 58 -4.03 -21.38 -1.07
N VAL A 59 -5.18 -21.13 -1.70
CA VAL A 59 -5.80 -22.10 -2.63
C VAL A 59 -5.04 -22.16 -3.96
N GLU A 60 -4.51 -21.02 -4.41
CA GLU A 60 -3.76 -20.93 -5.66
C GLU A 60 -2.27 -21.26 -5.49
N ASP A 61 -1.80 -21.42 -4.25
CA ASP A 61 -0.39 -21.53 -3.88
C ASP A 61 0.46 -20.40 -4.49
N LYS A 62 -0.01 -19.16 -4.35
CA LYS A 62 0.66 -17.96 -4.86
C LYS A 62 1.10 -17.06 -3.73
N MET A 63 2.42 -16.93 -3.57
CA MET A 63 3.07 -16.04 -2.63
C MET A 63 3.48 -14.75 -3.32
N TYR A 64 2.71 -13.69 -3.07
CA TYR A 64 3.00 -12.33 -3.51
C TYR A 64 3.85 -11.63 -2.45
N THR A 65 4.94 -11.01 -2.88
CA THR A 65 5.88 -10.29 -2.01
C THR A 65 6.30 -8.98 -2.66
N GLY A 66 6.41 -7.90 -1.90
CA GLY A 66 6.90 -6.62 -2.38
C GLY A 66 7.73 -5.95 -1.31
N ARG A 67 8.90 -5.43 -1.67
CA ARG A 67 9.76 -4.66 -0.76
C ARG A 67 10.11 -3.35 -1.41
N LYS A 68 9.97 -2.26 -0.66
CA LYS A 68 10.28 -0.91 -1.14
C LYS A 68 11.66 -0.82 -1.80
N GLY A 69 11.69 -0.36 -3.04
CA GLY A 69 12.90 -0.23 -3.86
C GLY A 69 13.55 -1.54 -4.30
N LYS A 70 12.85 -2.68 -4.17
CA LYS A 70 13.35 -4.02 -4.55
C LYS A 70 12.42 -4.74 -5.53
N GLY A 71 11.28 -4.16 -5.87
CA GLY A 71 10.30 -4.75 -6.77
C GLY A 71 9.30 -5.67 -6.06
N ALA A 72 8.31 -6.09 -6.84
CA ALA A 72 7.27 -7.02 -6.44
C ALA A 72 7.42 -8.36 -7.20
N TYR A 73 7.04 -9.45 -6.54
CA TYR A 73 7.21 -10.81 -7.04
C TYR A 73 6.01 -11.68 -6.68
N CYS A 74 5.71 -12.68 -7.51
CA CYS A 74 4.84 -13.81 -7.20
C CYS A 74 5.61 -15.10 -7.44
N ASN A 75 5.77 -15.94 -6.41
CA ASN A 75 6.55 -17.19 -6.49
C ASN A 75 7.95 -16.98 -7.13
N GLY A 76 8.61 -15.88 -6.78
CA GLY A 76 9.93 -15.51 -7.30
C GLY A 76 9.95 -14.86 -8.69
N GLN A 77 8.82 -14.82 -9.41
CA GLN A 77 8.72 -14.13 -10.70
C GLN A 77 8.36 -12.67 -10.49
N LYS A 78 9.11 -11.76 -11.14
CA LYS A 78 8.89 -10.31 -11.02
C LYS A 78 7.53 -9.92 -11.60
N LEU A 79 6.79 -9.09 -10.87
CA LEU A 79 5.50 -8.55 -11.28
C LEU A 79 5.67 -7.21 -12.01
N GLN A 80 4.71 -6.94 -12.89
CA GLN A 80 4.59 -5.69 -13.61
C GLN A 80 3.11 -5.44 -13.88
N VAL A 81 2.62 -4.25 -13.51
CA VAL A 81 1.26 -3.83 -13.84
C VAL A 81 1.07 -3.68 -15.36
N SER A 82 -0.18 -3.70 -15.83
CA SER A 82 -0.50 -3.64 -17.28
C SER A 82 -0.07 -2.33 -17.97
N GLY A 83 -0.01 -1.22 -17.22
CA GLY A 83 0.29 0.11 -17.75
C GLY A 83 -0.80 0.73 -18.62
N GLN A 84 -2.02 0.17 -18.64
CA GLN A 84 -3.16 0.73 -19.38
C GLN A 84 -3.46 2.16 -18.93
N LYS A 85 -3.78 3.05 -19.88
CA LYS A 85 -4.11 4.46 -19.63
C LYS A 85 -5.51 4.85 -20.11
N ASP A 86 -6.09 4.06 -21.00
CA ASP A 86 -7.42 4.25 -21.55
C ASP A 86 -8.44 3.46 -20.72
N VAL A 87 -9.24 4.17 -19.93
CA VAL A 87 -10.24 3.55 -19.04
C VAL A 87 -11.25 2.69 -19.80
N THR A 88 -11.57 3.03 -21.06
CA THR A 88 -12.53 2.28 -21.88
C THR A 88 -12.01 0.88 -22.25
N LYS A 89 -10.70 0.67 -22.13
CA LYS A 89 -10.01 -0.60 -22.39
C LYS A 89 -9.57 -1.31 -21.10
N SER A 90 -10.11 -0.89 -19.96
CA SER A 90 -9.70 -1.36 -18.65
C SER A 90 -10.62 -2.45 -18.09
N MET A 91 -10.05 -3.39 -17.34
CA MET A 91 -10.77 -4.31 -16.46
C MET A 91 -10.61 -3.86 -15.01
N ILE A 92 -11.74 -3.64 -14.34
CA ILE A 92 -11.77 -3.15 -12.95
C ILE A 92 -12.21 -4.27 -12.02
N ILE A 93 -11.63 -4.32 -10.83
CA ILE A 93 -12.05 -5.20 -9.75
C ILE A 93 -12.67 -4.36 -8.63
N THR A 94 -13.74 -4.85 -8.00
CA THR A 94 -14.31 -4.27 -6.78
C THR A 94 -15.15 -5.32 -6.08
N GLU A 95 -15.61 -5.03 -4.85
CA GLU A 95 -16.50 -5.90 -4.09
C GLU A 95 -17.74 -5.11 -3.64
N LEU A 96 -18.80 -5.84 -3.27
CA LEU A 96 -20.05 -5.23 -2.78
C LEU A 96 -19.97 -4.76 -1.32
N GLY A 97 -18.87 -5.08 -0.63
CA GLY A 97 -18.68 -4.82 0.79
C GLY A 97 -19.52 -5.69 1.72
N SER A 98 -19.33 -5.53 3.03
CA SER A 98 -20.03 -6.27 4.09
C SER A 98 -21.31 -5.57 4.58
N ASN A 99 -21.42 -4.26 4.38
CA ASN A 99 -22.57 -3.48 4.82
C ASN A 99 -23.83 -3.88 4.04
N ARG A 100 -24.97 -4.02 4.74
CA ARG A 100 -26.27 -4.39 4.14
C ARG A 100 -27.32 -3.30 4.28
N ASN A 101 -26.92 -2.09 4.68
CA ASN A 101 -27.79 -0.92 4.66
C ASN A 101 -28.18 -0.59 3.21
N PRO A 102 -29.50 -0.51 2.89
CA PRO A 102 -29.96 -0.25 1.53
C PRO A 102 -29.38 1.01 0.88
N GLU A 103 -29.17 2.09 1.65
CA GLU A 103 -28.62 3.34 1.09
C GLU A 103 -27.15 3.21 0.71
N ILE A 104 -26.38 2.44 1.49
CA ILE A 104 -24.97 2.16 1.17
C ILE A 104 -24.88 1.25 -0.05
N ILE A 105 -25.71 0.20 -0.11
CA ILE A 105 -25.76 -0.71 -1.27
C ILE A 105 -26.13 0.05 -2.56
N LYS A 106 -27.07 1.00 -2.51
CA LYS A 106 -27.40 1.84 -3.66
C LYS A 106 -26.20 2.65 -4.15
N ILE A 107 -25.40 3.22 -3.25
CA ILE A 107 -24.19 3.98 -3.63
C ILE A 107 -23.15 3.04 -4.29
N VAL A 108 -22.92 1.86 -3.70
CA VAL A 108 -21.99 0.86 -4.27
C VAL A 108 -22.40 0.48 -5.69
N LEU A 109 -23.68 0.10 -5.89
CA LEU A 109 -24.19 -0.29 -7.19
C LEU A 109 -24.20 0.87 -8.19
N SER A 110 -24.53 2.09 -7.75
CA SER A 110 -24.48 3.29 -8.60
C SER A 110 -23.06 3.60 -9.06
N ASN A 111 -22.05 3.45 -8.19
CA ASN A 111 -20.64 3.61 -8.59
C ASN A 111 -20.22 2.57 -9.64
N MET A 112 -20.62 1.31 -9.47
CA MET A 112 -20.38 0.26 -10.46
C MET A 112 -21.05 0.57 -11.80
N GLU A 113 -22.31 1.03 -11.77
CA GLU A 113 -23.05 1.44 -12.96
C GLU A 113 -22.36 2.59 -13.69
N ARG A 114 -21.94 3.64 -12.98
CA ARG A 114 -21.23 4.79 -13.57
C ARG A 114 -19.96 4.35 -14.29
N LEU A 115 -19.19 3.44 -13.71
CA LEU A 115 -17.98 2.90 -14.34
C LEU A 115 -18.31 2.03 -15.56
N LEU A 116 -19.31 1.16 -15.48
CA LEU A 116 -19.75 0.33 -16.60
C LEU A 116 -20.25 1.17 -17.79
N CYS A 117 -20.86 2.33 -17.52
CA CYS A 117 -21.35 3.26 -18.53
C CYS A 117 -20.24 4.13 -19.17
N ILE A 118 -18.99 4.08 -18.70
CA ILE A 118 -17.79 4.67 -19.35
C ILE A 118 -17.24 3.74 -20.45
N PRO A 119 -18.07 2.85 -20.96
CA PRO A 119 -17.74 1.49 -21.41
C PRO A 119 -16.34 0.97 -21.02
N ILE A 120 -16.12 0.61 -19.75
CA ILE A 120 -15.00 -0.28 -19.39
C ILE A 120 -15.24 -1.71 -19.93
N HIS A 121 -14.20 -2.53 -20.07
CA HIS A 121 -14.38 -3.92 -20.51
C HIS A 121 -15.18 -4.78 -19.53
N GLY A 122 -15.15 -4.43 -18.25
CA GLY A 122 -16.05 -5.01 -17.26
C GLY A 122 -15.50 -4.96 -15.85
N ILE A 123 -16.33 -5.45 -14.93
CA ILE A 123 -16.01 -5.58 -13.51
C ILE A 123 -15.81 -7.06 -13.15
N ARG A 124 -14.88 -7.34 -12.23
CA ARG A 124 -14.68 -8.64 -11.58
C ARG A 124 -14.74 -8.47 -10.06
N ALA A 125 -15.00 -9.58 -9.36
CA ALA A 125 -15.04 -9.65 -7.90
C ALA A 125 -14.59 -11.07 -7.49
N VAL A 126 -13.48 -11.20 -6.76
CA VAL A 126 -12.97 -12.51 -6.31
C VAL A 126 -13.12 -12.72 -4.80
N GLY A 127 -13.62 -11.72 -4.07
CA GLY A 127 -14.02 -11.82 -2.67
C GLY A 127 -12.94 -11.47 -1.65
N THR A 128 -11.79 -10.94 -2.07
CA THR A 128 -10.69 -10.56 -1.16
C THR A 128 -9.86 -9.39 -1.70
N ALA A 129 -9.83 -8.30 -0.93
CA ALA A 129 -9.13 -7.06 -1.26
C ALA A 129 -7.64 -7.28 -1.56
N ALA A 130 -6.94 -8.05 -0.72
CA ALA A 130 -5.51 -8.30 -0.88
C ALA A 130 -5.19 -9.01 -2.20
N VAL A 131 -5.97 -10.03 -2.57
CA VAL A 131 -5.79 -10.74 -3.86
C VAL A 131 -6.23 -9.86 -5.03
N ASN A 132 -7.32 -9.09 -4.90
CA ASN A 132 -7.75 -8.12 -5.91
C ASN A 132 -6.64 -7.12 -6.25
N MET A 133 -5.97 -6.57 -5.25
CA MET A 133 -4.81 -5.68 -5.43
C MET A 133 -3.61 -6.44 -6.03
N CYS A 134 -3.36 -7.68 -5.64
CA CYS A 134 -2.30 -8.50 -6.25
C CYS A 134 -2.56 -8.84 -7.72
N LEU A 135 -3.82 -8.97 -8.14
CA LEU A 135 -4.19 -9.13 -9.55
C LEU A 135 -3.91 -7.87 -10.37
N VAL A 136 -4.06 -6.69 -9.77
CA VAL A 136 -3.60 -5.42 -10.39
C VAL A 136 -2.08 -5.42 -10.50
N ALA A 137 -1.38 -5.78 -9.42
CA ALA A 137 0.09 -5.85 -9.41
C ALA A 137 0.65 -6.81 -10.48
N SER A 138 -0.03 -7.92 -10.74
CA SER A 138 0.36 -8.88 -11.78
C SER A 138 -0.08 -8.48 -13.20
N GLY A 139 -0.77 -7.36 -13.37
CA GLY A 139 -1.32 -6.91 -14.66
C GLY A 139 -2.50 -7.74 -15.18
N GLY A 140 -3.10 -8.58 -14.32
CA GLY A 140 -4.31 -9.35 -14.65
C GLY A 140 -5.58 -8.50 -14.64
N ALA A 141 -5.55 -7.36 -13.95
CA ALA A 141 -6.54 -6.30 -14.02
C ALA A 141 -5.85 -4.93 -14.02
N ASP A 142 -6.59 -3.90 -14.41
CA ASP A 142 -6.04 -2.55 -14.56
C ASP A 142 -6.27 -1.68 -13.33
N ALA A 143 -7.32 -1.96 -12.55
CA ALA A 143 -7.55 -1.29 -11.28
C ALA A 143 -8.42 -2.11 -10.33
N TYR A 144 -8.29 -1.77 -9.05
CA TYR A 144 -9.15 -2.18 -7.98
C TYR A 144 -9.55 -0.94 -7.17
N TYR A 145 -10.83 -0.82 -6.83
CA TYR A 145 -11.28 0.19 -5.88
C TYR A 145 -12.23 -0.43 -4.86
N GLU A 146 -12.16 0.05 -3.62
CA GLU A 146 -13.15 -0.30 -2.60
C GLU A 146 -13.22 0.78 -1.52
N MET A 147 -14.39 0.90 -0.91
CA MET A 147 -14.66 1.76 0.24
C MET A 147 -15.34 0.91 1.32
N GLY A 148 -14.75 0.88 2.51
CA GLY A 148 -15.20 0.07 3.64
C GLY A 148 -14.26 -1.08 4.02
N ILE A 149 -13.11 -1.19 3.35
CA ILE A 149 -12.02 -2.09 3.74
C ILE A 149 -11.16 -1.46 4.84
N HIS A 150 -10.37 -2.27 5.54
CA HIS A 150 -9.55 -1.80 6.65
C HIS A 150 -8.06 -1.82 6.32
N CYS A 151 -7.25 -1.17 7.15
CA CYS A 151 -5.81 -1.03 6.95
C CYS A 151 -5.10 -2.38 6.72
N TRP A 152 -5.52 -3.44 7.42
CA TRP A 152 -4.95 -4.78 7.27
C TRP A 152 -5.27 -5.43 5.91
N ASP A 153 -6.36 -5.04 5.26
CA ASP A 153 -6.74 -5.57 3.94
C ASP A 153 -5.86 -5.03 2.81
N MET A 154 -5.27 -3.85 3.01
CA MET A 154 -4.57 -3.10 1.95
C MET A 154 -3.08 -2.85 2.22
N ALA A 155 -2.60 -2.87 3.48
CA ALA A 155 -1.24 -2.49 3.84
C ALA A 155 -0.16 -3.25 3.03
N ALA A 156 -0.22 -4.57 3.03
CA ALA A 156 0.76 -5.40 2.33
C ALA A 156 0.62 -5.28 0.80
N ALA A 157 -0.62 -5.34 0.30
CA ALA A 157 -0.87 -5.31 -1.13
C ALA A 157 -0.59 -3.94 -1.77
N ALA A 158 -0.68 -2.84 -1.01
CA ALA A 158 -0.32 -1.51 -1.47
C ALA A 158 1.18 -1.43 -1.84
N VAL A 159 2.06 -2.00 -1.00
CA VAL A 159 3.50 -2.09 -1.30
C VAL A 159 3.74 -2.95 -2.54
N ILE A 160 3.02 -4.06 -2.68
CA ILE A 160 3.14 -4.96 -3.84
C ILE A 160 2.73 -4.23 -5.14
N VAL A 161 1.62 -3.50 -5.14
CA VAL A 161 1.15 -2.74 -6.30
C VAL A 161 2.14 -1.64 -6.69
N THR A 162 2.63 -0.85 -5.74
CA THR A 162 3.58 0.23 -6.04
C THR A 162 4.91 -0.30 -6.56
N GLU A 163 5.43 -1.37 -5.98
CA GLU A 163 6.67 -2.00 -6.42
C GLU A 163 6.54 -2.78 -7.74
N ALA A 164 5.32 -3.13 -8.15
CA ALA A 164 5.02 -3.63 -9.50
C ALA A 164 4.89 -2.51 -10.55
N GLY A 165 5.05 -1.24 -10.15
CA GLY A 165 4.96 -0.06 -11.02
C GLY A 165 3.57 0.56 -11.12
N GLY A 166 2.62 0.13 -10.28
CA GLY A 166 1.30 0.72 -10.18
C GLY A 166 1.26 1.92 -9.23
N VAL A 167 0.05 2.43 -9.00
CA VAL A 167 -0.22 3.53 -8.06
C VAL A 167 -1.31 3.12 -7.07
N VAL A 168 -1.26 3.70 -5.88
CA VAL A 168 -2.31 3.58 -4.87
C VAL A 168 -2.74 4.99 -4.46
N LEU A 169 -4.04 5.24 -4.48
CA LEU A 169 -4.69 6.54 -4.24
C LEU A 169 -5.85 6.36 -3.25
N ASP A 170 -6.29 7.45 -2.62
CA ASP A 170 -7.59 7.49 -1.95
C ASP A 170 -8.72 7.57 -3.01
N ALA A 171 -9.92 7.08 -2.68
CA ALA A 171 -11.10 7.21 -3.55
C ALA A 171 -11.44 8.68 -3.92
N LYS A 172 -11.00 9.65 -3.11
CA LYS A 172 -11.07 11.10 -3.40
C LYS A 172 -10.14 11.56 -4.52
N GLY A 173 -9.24 10.71 -5.01
CA GLY A 173 -8.19 11.04 -5.99
C GLY A 173 -6.94 11.68 -5.38
N GLY A 174 -6.89 11.82 -4.05
CA GLY A 174 -5.74 12.35 -3.32
C GLY A 174 -4.70 11.29 -2.95
N PRO A 175 -3.69 11.67 -2.15
CA PRO A 175 -2.72 10.74 -1.60
C PRO A 175 -3.40 9.59 -0.85
N PHE A 176 -2.87 8.38 -1.03
CA PHE A 176 -3.33 7.21 -0.30
C PHE A 176 -3.15 7.40 1.22
N ASP A 177 -4.23 7.12 1.95
CA ASP A 177 -4.25 7.12 3.42
C ASP A 177 -4.72 5.75 3.90
N LEU A 178 -3.79 5.00 4.49
CA LEU A 178 -3.99 3.63 4.94
C LEU A 178 -5.14 3.48 5.95
N MET A 179 -5.46 4.55 6.69
CA MET A 179 -6.46 4.51 7.77
C MET A 179 -7.84 5.04 7.32
N SER A 180 -7.98 5.45 6.05
CA SER A 180 -9.20 6.12 5.55
C SER A 180 -10.34 5.17 5.20
N CYS A 181 -10.07 3.87 5.20
CA CYS A 181 -10.96 2.81 4.76
C CYS A 181 -11.37 2.91 3.28
N ARG A 182 -10.54 3.54 2.45
CA ARG A 182 -10.79 3.74 1.01
C ARG A 182 -9.51 3.54 0.22
N VAL A 183 -9.61 2.87 -0.92
CA VAL A 183 -8.46 2.67 -1.80
C VAL A 183 -8.86 2.65 -3.26
N ILE A 184 -7.97 3.17 -4.10
CA ILE A 184 -7.87 2.86 -5.52
C ILE A 184 -6.44 2.36 -5.76
N ALA A 185 -6.28 1.10 -6.15
CA ALA A 185 -5.04 0.54 -6.65
C ALA A 185 -5.13 0.41 -8.16
N ALA A 186 -4.26 1.06 -8.94
CA ALA A 186 -4.36 1.10 -10.39
C ALA A 186 -3.02 0.85 -11.07
N SER A 187 -3.07 0.34 -12.30
CA SER A 187 -1.90 0.10 -13.15
C SER A 187 -1.27 1.39 -13.66
N SER A 188 -2.02 2.50 -13.68
CA SER A 188 -1.53 3.82 -14.02
C SER A 188 -2.28 4.91 -13.25
N LYS A 189 -1.66 6.09 -13.17
CA LYS A 189 -2.27 7.27 -12.54
C LYS A 189 -3.50 7.74 -13.29
N GLU A 190 -3.48 7.66 -14.62
CA GLU A 190 -4.58 8.06 -15.49
C GLU A 190 -5.85 7.24 -15.23
N ILE A 191 -5.71 5.93 -15.04
CA ILE A 191 -6.84 5.06 -14.66
C ILE A 191 -7.33 5.39 -13.25
N GLY A 192 -6.41 5.51 -12.28
CA GLY A 192 -6.77 5.79 -10.89
C GLY A 192 -7.53 7.11 -10.72
N GLU A 193 -7.04 8.19 -11.34
CA GLU A 193 -7.69 9.52 -11.32
C GLU A 193 -8.99 9.55 -12.11
N ARG A 194 -9.13 8.74 -13.16
CA ARG A 194 -10.40 8.65 -13.88
C ARG A 194 -11.45 7.95 -13.02
N ILE A 195 -11.10 6.85 -12.35
CA ILE A 195 -12.01 6.14 -11.45
C ILE A 195 -12.45 7.06 -10.32
N SER A 196 -11.54 7.79 -9.68
CA SER A 196 -11.88 8.66 -8.53
C SER A 196 -12.93 9.73 -8.85
N LYS A 197 -12.99 10.22 -10.10
CA LYS A 197 -13.99 11.21 -10.55
C LYS A 197 -15.41 10.63 -10.63
N GLU A 198 -15.52 9.31 -10.71
CA GLU A 198 -16.78 8.61 -10.94
C GLU A 198 -17.36 8.04 -9.65
N LEU A 199 -16.58 7.99 -8.58
CA LEU A 199 -17.02 7.45 -7.30
C LEU A 199 -17.76 8.51 -6.47
N GLN A 200 -18.99 8.18 -6.10
CA GLN A 200 -19.67 8.78 -4.96
C GLN A 200 -19.15 8.14 -3.68
N LEU A 201 -18.68 8.96 -2.74
CA LEU A 201 -18.11 8.48 -1.48
C LEU A 201 -19.18 7.92 -0.54
N ILE A 202 -18.82 6.87 0.19
CA ILE A 202 -19.62 6.29 1.27
C ILE A 202 -19.14 6.90 2.60
N PRO A 203 -20.03 7.33 3.50
CA PRO A 203 -19.64 7.77 4.84
C PRO A 203 -19.13 6.57 5.64
N LEU A 204 -17.87 6.64 6.07
CA LEU A 204 -17.17 5.56 6.78
C LEU A 204 -16.50 6.11 8.04
N VAL A 205 -16.36 5.25 9.04
CA VAL A 205 -15.51 5.52 10.21
C VAL A 205 -14.11 5.05 9.86
N ARG A 206 -13.13 5.93 10.06
CA ARG A 206 -11.71 5.62 9.86
C ARG A 206 -11.23 4.63 10.91
N ASP A 207 -10.23 3.83 10.56
CA ASP A 207 -9.61 2.89 11.50
C ASP A 207 -8.91 3.59 12.68
N ASP A 208 -8.44 4.82 12.48
CA ASP A 208 -7.84 5.66 13.52
C ASP A 208 -8.88 6.48 14.33
N GLY A 209 -10.18 6.30 14.05
CA GLY A 209 -11.28 6.94 14.76
C GLY A 209 -11.39 8.46 14.57
N LYS A 210 -10.56 9.07 13.71
CA LYS A 210 -10.64 10.51 13.45
C LYS A 210 -11.87 10.84 12.60
N LYS A 211 -12.41 12.03 12.83
CA LYS A 211 -13.43 12.60 11.95
C LYS A 211 -12.75 13.25 10.74
N GLU A 212 -13.29 13.00 9.55
CA GLU A 212 -12.92 13.70 8.31
C GLU A 212 -13.69 15.01 8.12
#